data_AF-A0A1H6V2U1-F1
#
_entry.id   AF-A0A1H6V2U1-F1
#
_cell.length_a   1.000
_cell.length_b   1.000
_cell.length_c   1.000
_cell.angle_alpha   90.00
_cell.angle_beta   90.00
_cell.angle_gamma   90.00
#
_symmetry.space_group_name_H-M   'P 1'
#
loop_
_entity.id
_entity.type
_entity.pdbx_description
1 polymer ?
#
loop_
_entity_poly.entity_id
_entity_poly.type
_entity_poly.pdbx_seq_one_letter_code
_entity_poly.pdbx_strand_id
1 'polypeptide(L)'
;MLAIAGATLVVGIVAEASTLDRLARRGFGVVEETQVNGEFQGCESGRRIPFMDGLIFVCSGYSYHYSYSPEALILKSVRTGEIRVLIDDEEFDGTVYKR
;
A
#
# COMPACT_ATOMS: atom_id res chain seq x y z
N MET A 1 14.52 -40.89 36.32
CA MET A 1 15.23 -39.76 35.69
C MET A 1 15.43 -40.08 34.22
N LEU A 2 14.70 -39.43 33.32
CA LEU A 2 15.10 -39.26 31.93
C LEU A 2 14.62 -37.86 31.52
N ALA A 3 15.56 -36.95 31.38
CA ALA A 3 15.32 -35.56 31.01
C ALA A 3 15.18 -35.49 29.49
N ILE A 4 14.07 -34.95 29.00
CA ILE A 4 13.96 -34.48 27.62
C ILE A 4 14.10 -32.97 27.70
N ALA A 5 15.31 -32.48 27.47
CA ALA A 5 15.57 -31.06 27.29
C ALA A 5 14.90 -30.64 25.97
N GLY A 6 13.66 -30.17 26.07
CA GLY A 6 12.94 -29.59 24.95
C GLY A 6 13.59 -28.26 24.61
N ALA A 7 14.42 -28.26 23.56
CA ALA A 7 14.86 -27.03 22.93
C ALA A 7 13.65 -26.38 22.24
N THR A 8 13.09 -25.35 22.85
CA THR A 8 12.03 -24.54 22.24
C THR A 8 12.64 -23.78 21.06
N LEU A 9 12.36 -24.22 19.84
CA LEU A 9 12.73 -23.52 18.62
C LEU A 9 11.89 -22.23 18.55
N VAL A 10 12.48 -21.09 18.93
CA VAL A 10 11.86 -19.79 18.67
C VAL A 10 12.02 -19.52 17.18
N VAL A 11 11.01 -19.91 16.39
CA VAL A 11 10.92 -19.49 14.99
C VAL A 11 10.64 -17.98 15.03
N GLY A 12 11.69 -17.18 14.89
CA GLY A 12 11.57 -15.74 14.77
C GLY A 12 10.77 -15.42 13.52
N ILE A 13 9.55 -14.91 13.71
CA ILE A 13 8.82 -14.24 12.63
C ILE A 13 9.58 -12.95 12.30
N VAL A 14 10.32 -12.96 11.19
CA VAL A 14 10.76 -11.71 10.57
C VAL A 14 9.51 -11.08 9.96
N ALA A 15 8.96 -10.07 10.63
CA ALA A 15 7.97 -9.21 10.02
C ALA A 15 8.66 -8.48 8.87
N GLU A 16 8.26 -8.79 7.63
CA GLU A 16 8.50 -7.88 6.51
C GLU A 16 7.86 -6.56 6.92
N ALA A 17 8.66 -5.52 7.12
CA ALA A 17 8.11 -4.21 7.42
C ALA A 17 7.24 -3.82 6.23
N SER A 18 5.93 -3.70 6.44
CA SER A 18 4.97 -3.37 5.39
C SER A 18 5.39 -2.06 4.72
N THR A 19 5.02 -1.88 3.45
CA THR A 19 5.36 -0.63 2.75
C THR A 19 4.82 0.59 3.50
N LEU A 20 3.69 0.42 4.19
CA LEU A 20 3.13 1.38 5.13
C LEU A 20 4.12 1.79 6.24
N ASP A 21 4.78 0.85 6.92
CA ASP A 21 5.78 1.15 7.97
C ASP A 21 6.95 1.98 7.43
N ARG A 22 7.40 1.68 6.21
CA ARG A 22 8.46 2.43 5.54
C ARG A 22 8.03 3.87 5.24
N LEU A 23 6.80 4.06 4.78
CA LEU A 23 6.21 5.38 4.52
C LEU A 23 5.97 6.16 5.81
N ALA A 24 5.49 5.51 6.86
CA ALA A 24 5.31 6.13 8.18
C ALA A 24 6.62 6.69 8.72
N ARG A 25 7.73 5.94 8.62
CA ARG A 25 9.07 6.42 9.00
C ARG A 25 9.57 7.59 8.16
N ARG A 26 9.12 7.71 6.90
CA ARG A 26 9.39 8.86 6.01
C ARG A 26 8.52 10.09 6.32
N GLY A 27 7.53 9.96 7.22
CA GLY A 27 6.64 11.04 7.64
C GLY A 27 5.34 11.11 6.83
N PHE A 28 4.89 9.99 6.27
CA PHE A 28 3.57 9.89 5.65
C PHE A 28 2.55 9.39 6.67
N GLY A 29 1.33 9.94 6.63
CA GLY A 29 0.18 9.42 7.36
C GLY A 29 -0.94 9.06 6.39
N VAL A 30 -1.69 8.01 6.70
CA VAL A 30 -2.92 7.65 5.97
C VAL A 30 -3.95 8.76 6.18
N VAL A 31 -4.53 9.24 5.09
CA VAL A 31 -5.57 10.27 5.08
C VAL A 31 -6.91 9.76 4.54
N GLU A 32 -6.92 8.63 3.85
CA GLU A 32 -8.12 7.95 3.35
C GLU A 32 -7.81 6.46 3.17
N GLU A 33 -8.81 5.61 3.44
CA GLU A 33 -8.78 4.16 3.26
C GLU A 33 -9.95 3.75 2.36
N THR A 34 -9.66 2.99 1.29
CA THR A 34 -10.65 2.64 0.28
C THR A 34 -10.25 1.35 -0.44
N GLN A 35 -10.94 1.03 -1.53
CA GLN A 35 -10.59 -0.08 -2.40
C GLN A 35 -10.61 0.37 -3.86
N VAL A 36 -9.81 -0.26 -4.70
CA VAL A 36 -9.95 -0.14 -6.15
C VAL A 36 -11.31 -0.66 -6.57
N ASN A 37 -12.02 0.12 -7.39
CA ASN A 37 -13.30 -0.29 -7.94
C ASN A 37 -13.08 -1.25 -9.12
N GLY A 38 -13.00 -2.54 -8.83
CA GLY A 38 -12.84 -3.62 -9.81
C GLY A 38 -11.40 -4.08 -9.95
N GLU A 39 -10.97 -4.39 -11.17
CA GLU A 39 -9.63 -4.92 -11.44
C GLU A 39 -8.56 -3.81 -11.37
N PHE A 40 -7.46 -4.11 -10.69
CA PHE A 40 -6.23 -3.36 -10.77
C PHE A 40 -5.22 -4.15 -11.59
N GLN A 41 -4.67 -3.52 -12.64
CA GLN A 41 -3.71 -4.14 -13.57
C GLN A 41 -2.38 -3.36 -13.62
N GLY A 42 -2.02 -2.75 -12.48
CA GLY A 42 -0.83 -1.91 -12.34
C GLY A 42 -1.03 -0.50 -12.88
N CYS A 43 0.06 0.25 -12.97
CA CYS A 43 0.09 1.61 -13.49
C CYS A 43 0.71 1.68 -14.88
N GLU A 44 0.19 2.59 -15.68
CA GLU A 44 0.87 3.23 -16.79
C GLU A 44 0.62 4.74 -16.68
N SER A 45 1.52 5.56 -17.21
CA SER A 45 1.39 7.01 -17.06
C SER A 45 0.06 7.51 -17.63
N GLY A 46 -0.73 8.22 -16.82
CA GLY A 46 -2.05 8.72 -17.17
C GLY A 46 -3.21 7.75 -16.98
N ARG A 47 -2.97 6.48 -16.61
CA ARG A 47 -4.05 5.53 -16.28
C ARG A 47 -4.84 6.02 -15.08
N ARG A 48 -6.17 5.92 -15.20
CA ARG A 48 -7.14 6.38 -14.22
C ARG A 48 -7.71 5.15 -13.51
N ILE A 49 -7.51 5.08 -12.20
CA ILE A 49 -7.96 4.00 -11.34
C ILE A 49 -9.07 4.56 -10.44
N PRO A 50 -10.33 4.16 -10.65
CA PRO A 50 -11.42 4.57 -9.79
C PRO A 50 -11.36 3.82 -8.46
N PHE A 51 -11.66 4.51 -7.36
CA PHE A 51 -11.84 3.92 -6.05
C PHE A 51 -13.33 3.84 -5.67
N MET A 52 -13.68 3.00 -4.71
CA MET A 52 -15.07 2.76 -4.29
C MET A 52 -15.73 3.98 -3.62
N ASP A 53 -14.93 4.87 -3.03
CA ASP A 53 -15.35 6.13 -2.39
C ASP A 53 -15.59 7.28 -3.38
N GLY A 54 -15.40 7.04 -4.68
CA GLY A 54 -15.57 8.04 -5.73
C GLY A 54 -14.32 8.86 -6.04
N LEU A 55 -13.19 8.61 -5.37
CA LEU A 55 -11.89 9.16 -5.76
C LEU A 55 -11.36 8.50 -7.03
N ILE A 56 -10.49 9.21 -7.74
CA ILE A 56 -9.78 8.70 -8.91
C ILE A 56 -8.29 8.94 -8.74
N PHE A 57 -7.50 7.87 -8.75
CA PHE A 57 -6.04 7.95 -8.80
C PHE A 57 -5.56 7.93 -10.25
N VAL A 58 -4.70 8.88 -10.61
CA VAL A 58 -4.07 8.97 -11.94
C VAL A 58 -2.58 8.71 -11.78
N CYS A 59 -2.13 7.57 -12.31
CA CYS A 59 -0.74 7.14 -12.22
C CYS A 59 0.20 8.09 -12.97
N SER A 60 1.41 8.30 -12.45
CA SER A 60 2.49 9.01 -13.17
C SER A 60 3.56 8.08 -13.74
N GLY A 61 3.69 6.86 -13.20
CA GLY A 61 4.71 5.88 -13.59
C GLY A 61 4.16 4.61 -14.26
N TYR A 62 5.06 3.65 -14.49
CA TYR A 62 4.72 2.32 -15.00
C TYR A 62 4.99 1.26 -13.93
N SER A 63 4.04 0.35 -13.75
CA SER A 63 4.16 -0.84 -12.90
C SER A 63 3.24 -1.94 -13.40
N TYR A 64 3.60 -3.19 -13.12
CA TYR A 64 2.74 -4.34 -13.39
C TYR A 64 2.33 -4.96 -12.06
N HIS A 65 1.02 -5.01 -11.80
CA HIS A 65 0.44 -5.67 -10.64
C HIS A 65 -0.97 -6.11 -11.00
N TYR A 66 -1.41 -7.30 -10.59
CA TYR A 66 -2.78 -7.73 -10.87
C TYR A 66 -3.47 -8.12 -9.57
N SER A 67 -4.60 -7.48 -9.28
CA SER A 67 -5.44 -7.82 -8.13
C SER A 67 -6.89 -7.38 -8.38
N TYR A 68 -7.84 -8.08 -7.74
CA TYR A 68 -9.27 -7.75 -7.85
C TYR A 68 -9.77 -7.06 -6.58
N SER A 69 -10.27 -5.84 -6.74
CA SER A 69 -10.74 -4.96 -5.66
C SER A 69 -9.75 -4.82 -4.49
N PRO A 70 -8.43 -4.65 -4.74
CA PRO A 70 -7.45 -4.52 -3.66
C PRO A 70 -7.73 -3.32 -2.76
N GLU A 71 -7.26 -3.41 -1.52
CA GLU A 71 -7.17 -2.27 -0.61
C GLU A 71 -6.31 -1.16 -1.23
N ALA A 72 -6.76 0.07 -1.04
CA ALA A 72 -6.02 1.26 -1.41
C ALA A 72 -5.94 2.23 -0.23
N LEU A 73 -4.72 2.66 0.10
CA LEU A 73 -4.46 3.65 1.14
C LEU A 73 -3.92 4.91 0.48
N ILE A 74 -4.51 6.07 0.78
CA ILE A 74 -4.02 7.36 0.33
C ILE A 74 -3.25 7.97 1.49
N LEU A 75 -1.97 8.25 1.24
CA LEU A 75 -1.07 8.80 2.24
C LEU A 75 -0.62 10.21 1.86
N LYS A 76 -0.44 11.04 2.88
CA LYS A 76 0.08 12.39 2.72
C LYS A 76 1.31 12.60 3.60
N SER A 77 2.36 13.15 3.02
CA SER A 77 3.54 13.60 3.75
C SER A 77 3.17 14.77 4.66
N VAL A 78 3.44 14.64 5.95
CA VAL A 78 3.22 15.72 6.92
C VAL A 78 4.20 16.88 6.74
N ARG A 79 5.30 16.67 6.00
CA ARG A 79 6.36 17.66 5.77
C ARG A 79 6.17 18.45 4.49
N THR A 80 5.81 17.77 3.41
CA THR A 80 5.77 18.34 2.04
C THR A 80 4.36 18.43 1.47
N GLY A 81 3.39 17.71 2.04
CA GLY A 81 2.05 17.57 1.47
C GLY A 81 1.98 16.65 0.25
N GLU A 82 3.09 16.03 -0.13
CA GLU A 82 3.18 15.01 -1.20
C GLU A 82 2.20 13.86 -0.94
N ILE A 83 1.57 13.37 -2.00
CA ILE A 83 0.65 12.24 -1.96
C ILE A 83 1.34 10.98 -2.46
N ARG A 84 1.14 9.88 -1.74
CA ARG A 84 1.50 8.51 -2.17
C ARG A 84 0.27 7.64 -2.05
N VAL A 85 0.13 6.67 -2.93
CA VAL A 85 -0.97 5.70 -2.88
C VAL A 85 -0.38 4.32 -2.71
N LEU A 86 -0.85 3.58 -1.71
CA LEU A 86 -0.64 2.15 -1.63
C LEU A 86 -1.81 1.45 -2.27
N ILE A 87 -1.55 0.46 -3.13
CA ILE A 87 -2.58 -0.49 -3.60
C ILE A 87 -2.00 -1.88 -3.38
N ASP A 88 -2.67 -2.71 -2.59
CA ASP A 88 -2.20 -4.06 -2.25
C ASP A 88 -0.78 -4.06 -1.62
N ASP A 89 -0.55 -3.13 -0.66
CA ASP A 89 0.75 -2.84 -0.01
C ASP A 89 1.91 -2.45 -0.95
N GLU A 90 1.64 -2.12 -2.22
CA GLU A 90 2.63 -1.57 -3.16
C GLU A 90 2.49 -0.05 -3.33
N GLU A 91 3.62 0.67 -3.31
CA GLU A 91 3.69 2.13 -3.46
C GLU A 91 3.62 2.59 -4.92
N PHE A 92 2.65 3.45 -5.23
CA PHE A 92 2.48 4.07 -6.54
C PHE A 92 2.51 5.60 -6.47
N ASP A 93 3.12 6.18 -7.51
CA ASP A 93 3.18 7.63 -7.74
C ASP A 93 2.04 8.09 -8.65
N GLY A 94 1.44 9.23 -8.29
CA GLY A 94 0.40 9.85 -9.11
C GLY A 94 -0.35 10.96 -8.38
N THR A 95 -1.53 11.28 -8.89
CA THR A 95 -2.40 12.33 -8.34
C THR A 95 -3.79 11.80 -8.06
N VAL A 96 -4.38 12.20 -6.94
CA VAL A 96 -5.76 11.82 -6.56
C VAL A 96 -6.70 12.98 -6.85
N TYR A 97 -7.82 12.69 -7.50
CA TYR A 97 -8.88 13.63 -7.81
C TYR A 97 -10.19 13.21 -7.13
N LYS A 98 -11.00 14.20 -6.74
CA LYS A 98 -12.42 13.99 -6.42
C LYS A 98 -13.24 14.06 -7.71
N ARG A 99 -14.20 13.16 -7.87
CA ARG A 99 -15.13 13.14 -8.99
C ARG A 99 -16.12 14.31 -8.94
#